data_AF-A0A7C1SXY3-F1
#
_entry.id   AF-A0A7C1SXY3-F1
#
_cell.length_a   1.000
_cell.length_b   1.000
_cell.length_c   1.000
_cell.angle_alpha   90.00
_cell.angle_beta   90.00
_cell.angle_gamma   90.00
#
_symmetry.space_group_name_H-M   'P 1'
#
loop_
_entity.id
_entity.type
_entity.pdbx_description
1 polymer ?
#
loop_
_entity_poly.entity_id
_entity_poly.type
_entity_poly.pdbx_seq_one_letter_code
_entity_poly.pdbx_strand_id
1 'polypeptide(L)' 'MPNKNEVIQEIEKLPESLLKEVWDFAQFLQTKAIKTKPENALLSETSLEKDWLKPEEDEAWQNL' A
#
# COMPACT_ATOMS: atom_id res chain seq x y z
N MET A 1 6.60 -16.32 13.10
CA MET A 1 6.81 -15.82 11.73
C MET A 1 8.27 -16.04 11.39
N PRO A 2 8.62 -16.52 10.19
CA PRO A 2 10.02 -16.73 9.82
C PRO A 2 10.76 -15.40 9.84
N ASN A 3 11.98 -15.41 10.38
CA ASN A 3 12.87 -14.27 10.39
C ASN A 3 13.66 -14.18 9.08
N LYS A 4 14.33 -13.04 8.84
CA LYS A 4 15.06 -12.80 7.58
C LYS A 4 16.13 -13.87 7.30
N ASN A 5 16.82 -14.36 8.33
CA ASN A 5 17.86 -15.38 8.18
C ASN A 5 17.27 -16.73 7.76
N GLU A 6 16.15 -17.14 8.36
CA GLU A 6 15.45 -18.38 7.99
C GLU A 6 15.01 -18.36 6.52
N VAL A 7 14.53 -17.22 6.03
CA VAL A 7 14.15 -17.05 4.62
C VAL A 7 15.36 -17.17 3.68
N ILE A 8 16.49 -16.54 4.04
CA ILE A 8 17.71 -16.62 3.21
C ILE A 8 18.23 -18.06 3.14
N GLN A 9 18.25 -18.76 4.28
CA GLN A 9 18.70 -20.16 4.34
C GLN A 9 17.85 -21.11 3.50
N GLU A 10 16.54 -20.86 3.36
CA GLU A 10 15.71 -21.65 2.46
C GLU A 10 15.93 -21.30 0.99
N ILE A 11 16.18 -20.03 0.66
CA ILE A 11 16.51 -19.62 -0.71
C ILE A 11 17.83 -20.26 -1.17
N GLU A 12 18.82 -20.37 -0.29
CA GLU A 12 20.11 -21.01 -0.59
C GLU A 12 20.00 -22.50 -0.92
N LYS A 13 18.95 -23.18 -0.45
CA LYS A 13 18.70 -24.61 -0.74
C LYS A 13 17.96 -24.84 -2.05
N LEU A 14 17.44 -23.78 -2.68
CA LEU A 14 16.69 -23.90 -3.92
C LEU A 14 17.61 -24.15 -5.12
N PRO A 15 17.16 -24.93 -6.12
CA PRO A 15 17.86 -25.04 -7.38
C PRO A 15 17.90 -23.69 -8.09
N GLU A 16 18.99 -23.42 -8.81
CA GLU A 16 19.21 -22.15 -9.53
C GLU A 16 18.07 -21.78 -10.49
N SER A 17 17.40 -22.79 -11.06
CA SER A 17 16.24 -22.63 -11.94
C SER A 17 15.07 -21.88 -11.28
N LEU A 18 14.95 -21.93 -9.95
CA LEU A 18 13.88 -21.27 -9.19
C LEU A 18 14.29 -19.90 -8.64
N LEU A 19 15.58 -19.54 -8.69
CA LEU A 19 16.05 -18.24 -8.18
C LEU A 19 15.41 -17.06 -8.92
N LYS A 20 15.13 -17.25 -10.22
CA LYS A 20 14.43 -16.25 -11.04
C LYS A 20 13.02 -15.98 -10.51
N GLU A 21 12.29 -17.03 -10.15
CA GLU A 21 10.93 -16.91 -9.60
C GLU A 21 10.93 -16.25 -8.22
N VAL A 22 11.88 -16.62 -7.35
CA VAL A 22 12.07 -15.98 -6.03
C VAL A 22 12.38 -14.50 -6.18
N TRP A 23 13.24 -14.13 -7.13
CA TRP A 23 13.57 -12.74 -7.42
C TRP A 23 12.35 -11.95 -7.87
N ASP A 24 11.60 -12.49 -8.84
CA ASP A 24 10.40 -11.83 -9.37
C ASP A 24 9.34 -11.64 -8.27
N PHE A 25 9.17 -12.62 -7.39
CA PHE A 25 8.27 -12.51 -6.24
C PHE A 25 8.73 -11.47 -5.21
N ALA A 26 10.04 -11.39 -4.92
CA ALA A 26 10.59 -10.37 -4.03
C ALA A 26 10.39 -8.95 -4.58
N GLN A 27 10.53 -8.75 -5.89
CA GLN A 27 10.25 -7.48 -6.58
C GLN A 27 8.75 -7.12 -6.53
N PHE A 28 7.88 -8.11 -6.73
CA PHE A 28 6.43 -7.94 -6.61
C PHE A 28 6.04 -7.48 -5.20
N LEU A 29 6.56 -8.13 -4.16
CA LEU A 29 6.26 -7.78 -2.77
C LEU A 29 6.73 -6.36 -2.40
N GLN A 30 7.91 -5.94 -2.86
CA GLN A 30 8.40 -4.57 -2.66
C GLN A 30 7.48 -3.54 -3.31
N THR A 31 7.07 -3.80 -4.55
CA THR A 31 6.15 -2.92 -5.29
C THR A 31 4.78 -2.88 -4.62
N LYS A 32 4.27 -4.02 -4.16
CA LYS A 32 3.01 -4.11 -3.41
C LYS A 32 3.08 -3.30 -2.12
N ALA A 33 4.17 -3.41 -1.36
CA ALA A 33 4.38 -2.67 -0.12
C ALA A 33 4.36 -1.14 -0.34
N ILE A 34 4.95 -0.67 -1.44
CA ILE A 34 4.93 0.74 -1.85
C ILE A 34 3.50 1.16 -2.25
N LYS A 35 2.77 0.35 -3.02
CA LYS A 35 1.38 0.66 -3.42
C LYS A 35 0.37 0.59 -2.27
N THR A 36 0.65 -0.20 -1.23
CA THR A 36 -0.15 -0.24 0.01
C THR A 36 0.24 0.85 1.00
N LYS A 37 1.36 1.54 0.79
CA LYS A 37 1.58 2.84 1.44
C LYS A 37 0.53 3.80 0.85
N PRO A 38 -0.24 4.51 1.67
CA PRO A 38 -1.40 5.27 1.22
C PRO A 38 -0.99 6.58 0.52
N GLU A 39 -0.17 6.50 -0.52
CA GLU A 39 0.07 7.65 -1.41
C GLU A 39 -1.25 8.05 -2.10
N ASN A 40 -2.14 7.08 -2.36
CA ASN A 40 -3.49 7.36 -2.88
C ASN A 40 -4.47 7.88 -1.83
N ALA A 41 -4.31 7.60 -0.53
CA ALA A 41 -5.23 8.13 0.49
C ALA A 41 -4.91 9.59 0.84
N LEU A 42 -3.61 9.95 0.87
CA LEU A 42 -3.17 11.32 1.16
C LEU A 42 -3.52 12.32 0.03
N LEU A 43 -3.58 11.87 -1.23
CA LEU A 43 -3.94 12.74 -2.36
C LEU A 43 -5.45 13.03 -2.44
N SER A 44 -6.31 12.14 -1.91
CA SER A 44 -7.76 12.38 -1.85
C SER A 44 -8.15 13.32 -0.72
N GLU A 45 -7.46 13.30 0.42
CA GLU A 45 -7.74 14.21 1.55
C GLU A 45 -7.61 15.68 1.15
N THR A 46 -6.53 16.05 0.45
CA THR A 46 -6.28 17.45 0.05
C THR A 46 -7.25 18.02 -1.00
N SER A 47 -7.95 17.15 -1.73
CA SER A 47 -8.94 17.56 -2.75
C SER A 47 -10.37 17.57 -2.21
N LEU A 48 -10.71 16.69 -1.27
CA LEU A 48 -12.03 16.61 -0.64
C LEU A 48 -12.24 17.61 0.51
N GLU A 49 -11.16 18.10 1.14
CA GLU A 49 -11.26 19.09 2.24
C GLU A 49 -11.70 20.48 1.75
N LYS A 50 -11.46 20.81 0.47
CA LYS A 50 -11.76 22.14 -0.09
C LYS A 50 -13.23 22.37 -0.46
N ASP A 51 -14.00 21.31 -0.74
CA ASP A 51 -15.40 21.44 -1.18
C ASP A 51 -16.44 21.24 -0.06
N TRP A 52 -16.02 20.80 1.14
CA TRP A 52 -16.94 20.48 2.25
C TRP A 52 -17.08 21.59 3.31
N LEU A 53 -16.22 22.62 3.31
CA LEU A 53 -16.24 23.72 4.28
C LEU A 53 -16.96 24.97 3.75
N LYS A 54 -18.08 24.80 3.06
CA LYS A 54 -18.95 25.93 2.73
C LYS A 54 -19.97 26.13 3.84
N PRO A 55 -19.94 27.28 4.55
CA PRO A 55 -20.90 27.57 5.61
C PRO A 55 -22.35 27.66 5.10
N GLU A 56 -22.57 27.71 3.78
CA GLU A 56 -23.91 27.67 3.19
C GLU A 56 -24.60 26.29 3.29
N GLU A 57 -23.87 25.19 3.51
CA GLU A 57 -24.48 23.87 3.62
C GLU A 57 -25.10 23.61 5.01
N ASP A 58 -24.63 24.24 6.08
CA ASP A 58 -25.19 24.05 7.44
C ASP A 58 -26.65 24.52 7.57
N GLU A 59 -27.10 25.50 6.76
CA GLU A 59 -28.50 25.94 6.76
C GLU A 59 -29.46 24.93 6.12
N ALA A 60 -28.98 24.13 5.16
CA ALA A 60 -29.79 23.13 4.48
C ALA A 60 -30.05 21.89 5.35
N TRP A 61 -29.16 21.60 6.30
CA TRP A 61 -29.25 20.43 7.18
C TRP A 61 -30.04 20.69 8.46
N GLN A 62 -30.39 21.94 8.77
CA GLN A 62 -31.23 22.28 9.93
C GLN A 62 -32.73 21.97 9.73
N ASN A 63 -33.15 21.63 8.51
CA ASN A 63 -34.57 21.39 8.17
C ASN A 63 -34.88 19.95 7.69
N LEU A 64 -33.96 19.00 7.92
CA LEU A 64 -34.16 17.56 7.67
C LEU A 64 -34.33 16.79 8.99
#